data_AF-A0A1P9X1A6-F1
#
_entry.id   AF-A0A1P9X1A6-F1
#
_cell.length_a   1.000
_cell.length_b   1.000
_cell.length_c   1.000
_cell.angle_alpha   90.00
_cell.angle_beta   90.00
_cell.angle_gamma   90.00
#
_symmetry.space_group_name_H-M   'P 1'
#
loop_
_entity.id
_entity.type
_entity.pdbx_description
1 polymer ?
#
loop_
_entity_poly.entity_id
_entity_poly.type
_entity_poly.pdbx_seq_one_letter_code
_entity_poly.pdbx_strand_id
1 'polypeptide(L)'
;MAFLNWLASYEGIINQLWLFTITATAVLYVICNVLPDRIVGRILPLHAVFKPKTNVDLDFQSIGYALLHTTWVTKITHATILIEAMLWFVIFQSWHWSIPFLVLAVMLVQSLFIGDLRFGSCFMLVGIATCAGAAYTIDRLGMRHAVLLAEVVLMLGGLLRMLSHSAELIPPLLVNNSDQFEKLSSRNINWKVPLSSIVGYVGEFGSSLPNRILPVQVNYLYQTLFRVKPQTTLSWPEIDTAAKTVLVGGYSKLKSLQTYYNSVTGGK
;
A
#
# COMPACT_ATOMS: atom_id res chain seq x y z
N MET A 1 -13.10 -24.39 -13.50
CA MET A 1 -12.47 -25.55 -12.83
C MET A 1 -11.12 -25.94 -13.42
N ALA A 2 -10.97 -26.09 -14.75
CA ALA A 2 -9.68 -26.49 -15.35
C ALA A 2 -8.47 -25.62 -14.94
N PHE A 3 -8.62 -24.29 -14.94
CA PHE A 3 -7.56 -23.37 -14.48
C PHE A 3 -7.18 -23.55 -13.00
N LEU A 4 -8.17 -23.72 -12.12
CA LEU A 4 -7.92 -23.91 -10.68
C LEU A 4 -7.25 -25.26 -10.40
N ASN A 5 -7.61 -26.30 -11.15
CA ASN A 5 -6.95 -27.60 -11.06
C ASN A 5 -5.50 -27.53 -11.56
N TRP A 6 -5.24 -26.74 -12.61
CA TRP A 6 -3.88 -26.47 -13.08
C TRP A 6 -3.06 -25.70 -12.03
N LEU A 7 -3.62 -24.65 -11.41
CA LEU A 7 -2.96 -23.96 -10.30
C LEU A 7 -2.64 -24.90 -9.13
N ALA A 8 -3.58 -25.79 -8.78
CA ALA A 8 -3.38 -26.78 -7.72
C ALA A 8 -2.21 -27.74 -7.99
N SER A 9 -1.83 -27.99 -9.25
CA SER A 9 -0.63 -28.78 -9.56
C SER A 9 0.69 -28.08 -9.18
N TYR A 10 0.66 -26.77 -8.94
CA TYR A 10 1.81 -25.95 -8.50
C TYR A 10 1.68 -25.45 -7.05
N GLU A 11 0.71 -25.96 -6.28
CA GLU A 11 0.42 -25.55 -4.90
C GLU A 11 1.67 -25.51 -4.02
N GLY A 12 2.55 -26.52 -4.11
CA GLY A 12 3.78 -26.54 -3.33
C GLY A 12 4.71 -25.35 -3.59
N ILE A 13 4.87 -24.93 -4.85
CA ILE A 13 5.71 -23.79 -5.24
C ILE A 13 5.03 -22.47 -4.85
N ILE A 14 3.72 -22.37 -5.10
CA ILE A 14 2.92 -21.18 -4.73
C ILE A 14 3.03 -20.92 -3.23
N ASN A 15 2.83 -21.95 -2.39
CA ASN A 15 2.91 -21.85 -0.95
C ASN A 15 4.30 -21.42 -0.45
N GLN A 16 5.38 -21.89 -1.09
CA GLN A 16 6.75 -21.47 -0.75
C GLN A 16 6.99 -20.00 -1.08
N LEU A 17 6.59 -19.56 -2.27
CA LEU A 17 6.70 -18.15 -2.69
C LEU A 17 5.84 -17.24 -1.80
N TRP A 18 4.63 -17.69 -1.46
CA TRP A 18 3.73 -17.00 -0.54
C TRP A 18 4.34 -16.86 0.84
N LEU A 19 4.84 -17.95 1.42
CA LEU A 19 5.47 -17.95 2.75
C LEU A 19 6.69 -17.03 2.79
N PHE A 20 7.52 -17.07 1.74
CA PHE A 20 8.65 -16.15 1.61
C PHE A 20 8.17 -14.69 1.58
N THR A 21 7.16 -14.39 0.74
CA THR A 21 6.65 -13.03 0.55
C THR A 21 6.03 -12.47 1.84
N ILE A 22 5.16 -13.23 2.51
CA ILE A 22 4.53 -12.79 3.77
C ILE A 22 5.57 -12.60 4.88
N THR A 23 6.57 -13.47 4.95
CA THR A 23 7.67 -13.36 5.93
C THR A 23 8.50 -12.11 5.65
N ALA A 24 8.86 -11.87 4.39
CA ALA A 24 9.59 -10.67 3.98
C ALA A 24 8.79 -9.41 4.32
N THR A 25 7.47 -9.41 4.11
CA THR A 25 6.59 -8.29 4.51
C THR A 25 6.61 -8.09 6.02
N ALA A 26 6.45 -9.13 6.82
CA ALA A 26 6.53 -9.00 8.28
C ALA A 26 7.88 -8.42 8.73
N VAL A 27 8.99 -8.90 8.16
CA VAL A 27 10.34 -8.38 8.42
C VAL A 27 10.45 -6.92 8.02
N LEU A 28 9.91 -6.53 6.85
CA LEU A 28 9.92 -5.15 6.39
C LEU A 28 9.16 -4.22 7.35
N TYR A 29 7.99 -4.64 7.85
CA TYR A 29 7.24 -3.88 8.85
C TYR A 29 8.05 -3.67 10.13
N VAL A 30 8.71 -4.71 10.63
CA VAL A 30 9.58 -4.61 11.81
C VAL A 30 10.74 -3.64 11.55
N ILE A 31 11.42 -3.79 10.41
CA ILE A 31 12.53 -2.92 10.01
C ILE A 31 12.08 -1.45 9.96
N CYS A 32 10.94 -1.15 9.34
CA CYS A 32 10.42 0.22 9.21
C CYS A 32 10.04 0.86 10.56
N ASN A 33 9.78 0.06 11.60
CA ASN A 33 9.35 0.54 12.92
C ASN A 33 10.47 0.53 13.96
N VAL A 34 11.50 -0.30 13.79
CA VAL A 34 12.60 -0.45 14.77
C VAL A 34 13.86 0.29 14.35
N LEU A 35 14.21 0.29 13.05
CA LEU A 35 15.44 0.92 12.60
C LEU A 35 15.28 2.44 12.43
N PRO A 36 16.34 3.24 12.66
CA PRO A 36 16.33 4.66 12.40
C PRO A 36 16.04 5.00 10.93
N ASP A 37 15.27 6.07 10.71
CA ASP A 37 14.84 6.56 9.39
C ASP A 37 16.00 6.75 8.41
N ARG A 38 17.16 7.20 8.92
CA ARG A 38 18.41 7.38 8.15
C ARG A 38 18.94 6.11 7.47
N ILE A 39 18.54 4.93 7.97
CA ILE A 39 18.94 3.63 7.40
C ILE A 39 17.92 3.22 6.33
N VAL A 40 16.66 3.09 6.73
CA VAL A 40 15.59 2.54 5.88
C VAL A 40 15.20 3.50 4.76
N GLY A 41 15.08 4.80 5.08
CA GLY A 41 14.62 5.83 4.14
C GLY A 41 15.52 6.10 2.95
N ARG A 42 16.74 5.54 2.93
CA ARG A 42 17.67 5.60 1.79
C ARG A 42 17.45 4.50 0.75
N ILE A 43 16.71 3.45 1.11
CA ILE A 43 16.44 2.28 0.26
C ILE A 43 14.93 2.14 0.00
N LEU A 44 14.10 2.53 0.97
CA LEU A 44 12.64 2.60 0.84
C LEU A 44 12.17 4.02 1.16
N PRO A 45 12.16 4.93 0.18
CA PRO A 45 11.62 6.27 0.36
C PRO A 45 10.16 6.22 0.81
N LEU A 46 9.78 7.17 1.65
CA LEU A 46 8.49 7.19 2.36
C LEU A 46 8.19 5.94 3.21
N HIS A 47 9.19 5.17 3.67
CA HIS A 47 8.97 4.05 4.60
C HIS A 47 8.16 4.45 5.85
N ALA A 48 8.16 5.74 6.22
CA ALA A 48 7.32 6.27 7.29
C ALA A 48 5.85 5.92 7.09
N VAL A 49 5.37 5.68 5.86
CA VAL A 49 3.99 5.23 5.67
C VAL A 49 3.67 3.96 6.47
N PHE A 50 4.63 3.06 6.70
CA PHE A 50 4.45 1.79 7.44
C PHE A 50 4.38 1.94 8.97
N LYS A 51 4.55 3.16 9.50
CA LYS A 51 4.48 3.42 10.95
C LYS A 51 3.03 3.66 11.38
N PRO A 52 2.60 3.15 12.55
CA PRO A 52 1.20 3.31 13.01
C PRO A 52 0.72 4.77 13.03
N LYS A 53 1.55 5.70 13.52
CA LYS A 53 1.20 7.13 13.64
C LYS A 53 0.85 7.78 12.31
N THR A 54 1.63 7.52 11.28
CA THR A 54 1.44 8.05 9.92
C THR A 54 0.44 7.21 9.12
N ASN A 55 0.22 5.95 9.48
CA ASN A 55 -0.79 5.09 8.85
C ASN A 55 -2.24 5.52 9.16
N VAL A 56 -2.45 6.23 10.28
CA VAL A 56 -3.73 6.88 10.62
C VAL A 56 -3.81 8.35 10.19
N ASP A 57 -2.71 8.91 9.68
CA ASP A 57 -2.69 10.25 9.08
C ASP A 57 -3.14 10.12 7.62
N LEU A 58 -4.45 10.16 7.39
CA LEU A 58 -5.04 9.94 6.07
C LEU A 58 -4.58 10.97 5.03
N ASP A 59 -4.31 12.21 5.46
CA ASP A 59 -3.82 13.27 4.57
C ASP A 59 -2.38 12.98 4.14
N PHE A 60 -1.49 12.62 5.08
CA PHE A 60 -0.13 12.22 4.76
C PHE A 60 -0.10 11.02 3.80
N GLN A 61 -0.92 9.99 4.06
CA GLN A 61 -1.02 8.82 3.18
C GLN A 61 -1.56 9.17 1.80
N SER A 62 -2.61 10.01 1.74
CA SER A 62 -3.24 10.38 0.47
C SER A 62 -2.34 11.29 -0.37
N ILE A 63 -1.61 12.22 0.25
CA ILE A 63 -0.59 13.04 -0.43
C ILE A 63 0.55 12.15 -0.91
N GLY A 64 1.06 11.25 -0.08
CA GLY A 64 2.11 10.29 -0.47
C GLY A 64 1.67 9.41 -1.64
N TYR A 65 0.43 8.94 -1.62
CA TYR A 65 -0.17 8.21 -2.74
C TYR A 65 -0.22 9.08 -4.00
N ALA A 66 -0.88 10.24 -3.96
CA ALA A 66 -0.98 11.11 -5.15
C ALA A 66 0.39 11.53 -5.71
N LEU A 67 1.40 11.67 -4.84
CA LEU A 67 2.77 12.00 -5.19
C LEU A 67 3.50 10.87 -5.93
N LEU A 68 3.27 9.62 -5.54
CA LEU A 68 3.89 8.41 -6.10
C LEU A 68 2.96 7.65 -7.08
N HIS A 69 1.90 8.29 -7.59
CA HIS A 69 0.94 7.64 -8.50
C HIS A 69 0.56 8.59 -9.63
N THR A 70 1.58 9.08 -10.32
CA THR A 70 1.45 10.17 -11.31
C THR A 70 1.01 9.66 -12.67
N THR A 71 1.29 8.38 -12.99
CA THR A 71 0.94 7.78 -14.28
C THR A 71 -0.37 7.00 -14.23
N TRP A 72 -1.02 6.84 -15.39
CA TRP A 72 -2.23 6.03 -15.48
C TRP A 72 -1.97 4.55 -15.18
N VAL A 73 -0.78 4.04 -15.54
CA VAL A 73 -0.39 2.65 -15.28
C VAL A 73 -0.38 2.38 -13.79
N THR A 74 0.32 3.21 -13.01
CA THR A 74 0.38 3.09 -11.54
C THR A 74 -1.01 3.24 -10.91
N LYS A 75 -1.86 4.14 -11.43
CA LYS A 75 -3.24 4.31 -10.93
C LYS A 75 -4.09 3.06 -11.17
N ILE A 76 -3.97 2.40 -12.32
CA ILE A 76 -4.74 1.18 -12.63
C ILE A 76 -4.26 0.00 -11.79
N THR A 77 -2.95 -0.19 -11.64
CA THR A 77 -2.40 -1.27 -10.81
C THR A 77 -2.73 -1.12 -9.33
N HIS A 78 -3.09 0.07 -8.87
CA HIS A 78 -3.57 0.33 -7.51
C HIS A 78 -5.10 0.30 -7.36
N ALA A 79 -5.85 0.42 -8.46
CA ALA A 79 -7.31 0.28 -8.43
C ALA A 79 -7.74 -1.15 -8.05
N THR A 80 -6.87 -2.15 -8.20
CA THR A 80 -7.11 -3.54 -7.82
C THR A 80 -7.15 -3.77 -6.31
N ILE A 81 -6.72 -2.79 -5.50
CA ILE A 81 -6.61 -2.91 -4.03
C ILE A 81 -7.93 -3.28 -3.35
N LEU A 82 -9.08 -2.88 -3.91
CA LEU A 82 -10.39 -3.31 -3.40
C LEU A 82 -10.59 -4.84 -3.51
N ILE A 83 -10.21 -5.40 -4.65
CA ILE A 83 -10.29 -6.85 -4.90
C ILE A 83 -9.26 -7.56 -4.03
N GLU A 84 -8.06 -7.01 -3.90
CA GLU A 84 -7.01 -7.60 -3.07
C GLU A 84 -7.36 -7.58 -1.58
N ALA A 85 -8.03 -6.54 -1.08
CA ALA A 85 -8.55 -6.53 0.28
C ALA A 85 -9.53 -7.69 0.52
N MET A 86 -10.41 -7.98 -0.44
CA MET A 86 -11.28 -9.16 -0.39
C MET A 86 -10.47 -10.46 -0.37
N LEU A 87 -9.42 -10.58 -1.18
CA LEU A 87 -8.56 -11.76 -1.20
C LEU A 87 -7.76 -11.93 0.10
N TRP A 88 -7.33 -10.83 0.74
CA TRP A 88 -6.77 -10.88 2.10
C TRP A 88 -7.75 -11.45 3.11
N PHE A 89 -9.04 -11.11 3.03
CA PHE A 89 -10.06 -11.72 3.87
C PHE A 89 -10.23 -13.22 3.63
N VAL A 90 -10.00 -13.72 2.40
CA VAL A 90 -9.93 -15.17 2.13
C VAL A 90 -8.77 -15.81 2.89
N ILE A 91 -7.58 -15.20 2.83
CA ILE A 91 -6.40 -15.66 3.58
C ILE A 91 -6.65 -15.63 5.09
N PHE A 92 -7.23 -14.55 5.62
CA PHE A 92 -7.53 -14.44 7.05
C PHE A 92 -8.51 -15.52 7.51
N GLN A 93 -9.56 -15.78 6.73
CA GLN A 93 -10.52 -16.83 7.04
C GLN A 93 -9.89 -18.23 7.01
N SER A 94 -8.88 -18.47 6.15
CA SER A 94 -8.18 -19.75 6.08
C SER A 94 -7.29 -20.02 7.29
N TRP A 95 -6.78 -18.96 7.94
CA TRP A 95 -6.03 -19.09 9.19
C TRP A 95 -6.94 -19.44 10.36
N HIS A 96 -8.03 -18.68 10.53
CA HIS A 96 -9.06 -18.95 11.54
C HIS A 96 -10.30 -18.09 11.27
N TRP A 97 -11.49 -18.60 11.58
CA TRP A 97 -12.76 -17.90 11.34
C TRP A 97 -12.88 -16.57 12.11
N SER A 98 -12.13 -16.39 13.21
CA SER A 98 -12.15 -15.16 14.00
C SER A 98 -11.25 -14.04 13.45
N ILE A 99 -10.28 -14.36 12.58
CA ILE A 99 -9.28 -13.38 12.12
C ILE A 99 -9.92 -12.26 11.28
N PRO A 100 -10.87 -12.53 10.35
CA PRO A 100 -11.59 -11.47 9.66
C PRO A 100 -12.24 -10.44 10.59
N PHE A 101 -12.83 -10.88 11.71
CA PHE A 101 -13.42 -9.98 12.69
C PHE A 101 -12.37 -9.13 13.43
N LEU A 102 -11.20 -9.71 13.72
CA LEU A 102 -10.07 -8.95 14.27
C LEU A 102 -9.60 -7.86 13.29
N VAL A 103 -9.51 -8.18 12.00
CA VAL A 103 -9.11 -7.21 10.96
C VAL A 103 -10.16 -6.10 10.83
N LEU A 104 -11.45 -6.43 10.84
CA LEU A 104 -12.53 -5.43 10.87
C LEU A 104 -12.46 -4.56 12.14
N ALA A 105 -12.13 -5.13 13.30
CA ALA A 105 -11.92 -4.36 14.52
C ALA A 105 -10.73 -3.41 14.40
N VAL A 106 -9.62 -3.85 13.78
CA VAL A 106 -8.46 -2.99 13.49
C VAL A 106 -8.84 -1.87 12.52
N MET A 107 -9.61 -2.14 11.47
CA MET A 107 -10.11 -1.12 10.55
C MET A 107 -11.02 -0.11 11.26
N LEU A 108 -11.87 -0.58 12.19
CA LEU A 108 -12.70 0.30 13.02
C LEU A 108 -11.84 1.20 13.89
N VAL A 109 -10.84 0.64 14.58
CA VAL A 109 -9.90 1.41 15.39
C VAL A 109 -9.14 2.44 14.54
N GLN A 110 -8.66 2.04 13.36
CA GLN A 110 -8.00 2.94 12.41
C GLN A 110 -8.92 4.09 11.98
N SER A 111 -10.17 3.79 11.65
CA SER A 111 -11.20 4.78 11.32
C SER A 111 -11.42 5.79 12.45
N LEU A 112 -11.51 5.31 13.70
CA LEU A 112 -11.65 6.18 14.87
C LEU A 112 -10.43 7.09 15.07
N PHE A 113 -9.21 6.58 14.84
CA PHE A 113 -7.99 7.40 14.93
C PHE A 113 -7.84 8.41 13.79
N ILE A 114 -8.37 8.12 12.61
CA ILE A 114 -8.45 9.09 11.50
C ILE A 114 -9.39 10.25 11.85
N GLY A 115 -10.47 9.97 12.60
CA GLY A 115 -11.33 11.00 13.19
C GLY A 115 -12.35 11.66 12.23
N ASP A 116 -12.41 11.22 10.97
CA ASP A 116 -13.44 11.64 10.01
C ASP A 116 -14.57 10.61 9.97
N LEU A 117 -15.76 10.97 10.49
CA LEU A 117 -16.89 10.04 10.63
C LEU A 117 -17.46 9.59 9.28
N ARG A 118 -17.46 10.48 8.27
CA ARG A 118 -17.99 10.15 6.93
C ARG A 118 -17.07 9.15 6.24
N PHE A 119 -15.77 9.43 6.24
CA PHE A 119 -14.76 8.49 5.77
C PHE A 119 -14.85 7.17 6.53
N GLY A 120 -14.90 7.23 7.86
CA GLY A 120 -14.90 6.05 8.72
C GLY A 120 -16.06 5.12 8.46
N SER A 121 -17.25 5.68 8.22
CA SER A 121 -18.44 4.93 7.84
C SER A 121 -18.26 4.24 6.49
N CYS A 122 -17.77 4.97 5.47
CA CYS A 122 -17.49 4.39 4.16
C CYS A 122 -16.41 3.30 4.22
N PHE A 123 -15.35 3.51 4.98
CA PHE A 123 -14.24 2.57 5.15
C PHE A 123 -14.70 1.27 5.80
N MET A 124 -15.55 1.35 6.83
CA MET A 124 -16.14 0.16 7.45
C MET A 124 -17.11 -0.57 6.53
N LEU A 125 -17.94 0.14 5.76
CA LEU A 125 -18.83 -0.48 4.77
C LEU A 125 -18.05 -1.24 3.71
N VAL A 126 -16.94 -0.67 3.21
CA VAL A 126 -16.05 -1.35 2.27
C VAL A 126 -15.39 -2.57 2.91
N GLY A 127 -14.93 -2.48 4.16
CA GLY A 127 -14.38 -3.63 4.89
C GLY A 127 -15.38 -4.78 5.06
N ILE A 128 -16.63 -4.48 5.41
CA ILE A 128 -17.70 -5.48 5.51
C ILE A 128 -17.99 -6.09 4.13
N ALA A 129 -18.05 -5.27 3.08
CA ALA A 129 -18.32 -5.74 1.73
C ALA A 129 -17.19 -6.66 1.21
N THR A 130 -15.92 -6.34 1.48
CA THR A 130 -14.79 -7.20 1.09
C THR A 130 -14.75 -8.49 1.90
N CYS A 131 -15.09 -8.45 3.20
CA CYS A 131 -15.25 -9.65 4.02
C CYS A 131 -16.39 -10.55 3.51
N ALA A 132 -17.54 -9.97 3.15
CA ALA A 132 -18.66 -10.71 2.57
C ALA A 132 -18.30 -11.31 1.18
N GLY A 133 -17.57 -10.55 0.36
CA GLY A 133 -17.05 -11.02 -0.93
C GLY A 133 -16.09 -12.20 -0.77
N ALA A 134 -15.27 -12.21 0.30
CA ALA A 134 -14.40 -13.33 0.62
C ALA A 134 -15.20 -14.59 1.00
N ALA A 135 -16.20 -14.45 1.85
CA ALA A 135 -17.10 -15.55 2.22
C ALA A 135 -17.82 -16.13 0.99
N TYR A 136 -18.34 -15.27 0.11
CA TYR A 136 -18.93 -15.68 -1.16
C TYR A 136 -17.93 -16.42 -2.07
N THR A 137 -16.70 -15.92 -2.17
CA THR A 137 -15.64 -16.57 -2.96
C THR A 137 -15.32 -17.96 -2.43
N ILE A 138 -15.23 -18.12 -1.10
CA ILE A 138 -14.98 -19.41 -0.44
C ILE A 138 -16.15 -20.38 -0.67
N ASP A 139 -17.39 -19.91 -0.56
CA ASP A 139 -18.59 -20.72 -0.83
C ASP A 139 -18.60 -21.28 -2.27
N ARG A 140 -18.21 -20.45 -3.26
CA ARG A 140 -18.23 -20.84 -4.67
C ARG A 140 -17.06 -21.72 -5.11
N LEU A 141 -15.87 -21.52 -4.56
CA LEU A 141 -14.66 -22.21 -5.01
C LEU A 141 -14.20 -23.33 -4.07
N GLY A 142 -14.70 -23.33 -2.84
CA GLY A 142 -14.14 -24.08 -1.72
C GLY A 142 -12.86 -23.42 -1.19
N MET A 143 -12.60 -23.61 0.10
CA MET A 143 -11.47 -22.98 0.81
C MET A 143 -10.13 -23.16 0.09
N ARG A 144 -9.79 -24.39 -0.31
CA ARG A 144 -8.51 -24.71 -0.94
C ARG A 144 -8.26 -23.89 -2.21
N HIS A 145 -9.22 -23.86 -3.14
CA HIS A 145 -9.03 -23.12 -4.40
C HIS A 145 -9.11 -21.61 -4.20
N ALA A 146 -9.95 -21.14 -3.27
CA ALA A 146 -10.05 -19.73 -2.93
C ALA A 146 -8.72 -19.20 -2.37
N VAL A 147 -8.07 -19.95 -1.47
CA VAL A 147 -6.75 -19.60 -0.92
C VAL A 147 -5.68 -19.57 -2.01
N LEU A 148 -5.57 -20.63 -2.82
CA LEU A 148 -4.59 -20.66 -3.91
C LEU A 148 -4.75 -19.50 -4.90
N LEU A 149 -6.00 -19.16 -5.24
CA LEU A 149 -6.29 -18.01 -6.09
C LEU A 149 -5.88 -16.71 -5.41
N ALA A 150 -6.20 -16.54 -4.12
CA ALA A 150 -5.84 -15.35 -3.36
C ALA A 150 -4.33 -15.15 -3.30
N GLU A 151 -3.56 -16.20 -2.97
CA GLU A 151 -2.11 -16.14 -2.90
C GLU A 151 -1.48 -15.68 -4.22
N VAL A 152 -1.88 -16.30 -5.33
CA VAL A 152 -1.36 -15.96 -6.66
C VAL A 152 -1.72 -14.53 -7.05
N VAL A 153 -2.99 -14.14 -6.91
CA VAL A 153 -3.44 -12.80 -7.33
C VAL A 153 -2.81 -11.71 -6.47
N LEU A 154 -2.65 -11.93 -5.15
CA LEU A 154 -1.98 -10.97 -4.26
C LEU A 154 -0.49 -10.81 -4.59
N MET A 155 0.24 -11.91 -4.83
CA MET A 155 1.64 -11.85 -5.26
C MET A 155 1.80 -11.15 -6.61
N LEU A 156 0.92 -11.47 -7.58
CA LEU A 156 0.92 -10.79 -8.88
C LEU A 156 0.53 -9.31 -8.77
N GLY A 157 -0.41 -8.96 -7.89
CA GLY A 157 -0.79 -7.58 -7.61
C GLY A 157 0.40 -6.76 -7.11
N GLY A 158 1.14 -7.29 -6.12
CA GLY A 158 2.37 -6.66 -5.62
C GLY A 158 3.43 -6.50 -6.71
N LEU A 159 3.62 -7.52 -7.56
CA LEU A 159 4.55 -7.45 -8.69
C LEU A 159 4.15 -6.39 -9.71
N LEU A 160 2.87 -6.34 -10.11
CA LEU A 160 2.35 -5.37 -11.06
C LEU A 160 2.51 -3.94 -10.56
N ARG A 161 2.21 -3.67 -9.29
CA ARG A 161 2.43 -2.36 -8.66
C ARG A 161 3.91 -1.98 -8.68
N MET A 162 4.79 -2.86 -8.23
CA MET A 162 6.24 -2.61 -8.24
C MET A 162 6.74 -2.30 -9.66
N LEU A 163 6.31 -3.08 -10.66
CA LEU A 163 6.68 -2.84 -12.06
C LEU A 163 6.14 -1.51 -12.56
N SER A 164 4.91 -1.13 -12.19
CA SER A 164 4.33 0.15 -12.62
C SER A 164 5.07 1.37 -12.06
N HIS A 165 5.60 1.30 -10.85
CA HIS A 165 6.42 2.36 -10.26
C HIS A 165 7.76 2.58 -10.99
N SER A 166 8.23 1.61 -11.79
CA SER A 166 9.42 1.81 -12.63
C SER A 166 9.22 2.87 -13.72
N ALA A 167 7.97 3.20 -14.06
CA ALA A 167 7.63 4.25 -15.02
C ALA A 167 7.56 5.65 -14.41
N GLU A 168 7.71 5.76 -13.09
CA GLU A 168 7.55 7.02 -12.36
C GLU A 168 8.88 7.73 -12.10
N LEU A 169 8.78 8.96 -11.61
CA LEU A 169 9.95 9.65 -11.09
C LEU A 169 10.44 8.92 -9.84
N ILE A 170 11.76 8.79 -9.76
CA ILE A 170 12.42 8.25 -8.60
C ILE A 170 12.21 9.20 -7.42
N PRO A 171 11.75 8.69 -6.27
CA PRO A 171 11.62 9.49 -5.07
C PRO A 171 12.98 10.02 -4.56
N PRO A 172 12.98 11.16 -3.85
CA PRO A 172 14.16 11.71 -3.19
C PRO A 172 14.94 10.67 -2.39
N LEU A 173 16.26 10.88 -2.24
CA LEU A 173 17.20 10.07 -1.45
C LEU A 173 17.64 8.70 -2.04
N LEU A 174 16.95 8.21 -3.08
CA LEU A 174 17.28 6.91 -3.66
C LEU A 174 18.50 6.96 -4.57
N VAL A 175 18.53 7.88 -5.55
CA VAL A 175 19.65 8.01 -6.50
C VAL A 175 20.75 8.95 -6.04
N ASN A 176 20.40 9.99 -5.27
CA ASN A 176 21.32 10.97 -4.71
C ASN A 176 20.80 11.51 -3.37
N ASN A 177 21.45 12.51 -2.79
CA ASN A 177 21.03 13.14 -1.53
C ASN A 177 20.18 14.40 -1.73
N SER A 178 19.47 14.50 -2.85
CA SER A 178 18.54 15.61 -3.14
C SER A 178 17.19 15.39 -2.45
N ASP A 179 16.46 16.48 -2.22
CA ASP A 179 15.05 16.48 -1.81
C ASP A 179 14.08 16.44 -3.00
N GLN A 180 14.60 16.34 -4.23
CA GLN A 180 13.85 16.39 -5.49
C GLN A 180 13.60 15.01 -6.09
N PHE A 181 12.51 14.90 -6.86
CA PHE A 181 12.20 13.76 -7.71
C PHE A 181 13.03 13.78 -8.98
N GLU A 182 13.47 12.61 -9.45
CA GLU A 182 14.35 12.51 -10.63
C GLU A 182 13.93 11.43 -11.62
N LYS A 183 14.28 11.61 -12.90
CA LYS A 183 14.13 10.54 -13.89
C LYS A 183 15.28 9.54 -13.76
N LEU A 184 14.96 8.25 -13.82
CA LEU A 184 15.98 7.20 -13.92
C LEU A 184 16.70 7.28 -15.26
N SER A 185 18.01 7.20 -15.22
CA SER A 185 18.89 7.16 -16.39
C SER A 185 20.07 6.24 -16.12
N SER A 186 20.75 5.79 -17.17
CA SER A 186 21.97 4.97 -17.02
C SER A 186 23.08 5.67 -16.21
N ARG A 187 23.02 7.00 -16.07
CA ARG A 187 24.02 7.81 -15.36
C ARG A 187 23.79 7.90 -13.85
N ASN A 188 22.56 7.69 -13.36
CA ASN A 188 22.22 7.83 -11.94
C ASN A 188 21.80 6.51 -11.29
N ILE A 189 21.83 5.39 -12.02
CA ILE A 189 21.66 4.05 -11.43
C ILE A 189 22.82 3.79 -10.47
N ASN A 190 22.46 3.46 -9.23
CA ASN A 190 23.39 3.01 -8.20
C ASN A 190 22.88 1.69 -7.59
N TRP A 191 23.63 1.11 -6.65
CA TRP A 191 23.28 -0.16 -6.02
C TRP A 191 21.95 -0.13 -5.22
N LYS A 192 21.47 1.06 -4.80
CA LYS A 192 20.22 1.19 -4.06
C LYS A 192 19.01 0.98 -4.95
N VAL A 193 19.09 1.29 -6.25
CA VAL A 193 17.98 1.12 -7.20
C VAL A 193 17.53 -0.34 -7.30
N PRO A 194 18.39 -1.32 -7.63
CA PRO A 194 17.97 -2.72 -7.70
C PRO A 194 17.53 -3.26 -6.32
N LEU A 195 18.17 -2.83 -5.23
CA LEU A 195 17.74 -3.22 -3.88
C LEU A 195 16.36 -2.66 -3.53
N SER A 196 16.08 -1.41 -3.89
CA SER A 196 14.78 -0.76 -3.72
C SER A 196 13.70 -1.43 -4.54
N SER A 197 14.00 -2.04 -5.68
CA SER A 197 13.01 -2.84 -6.42
C SER A 197 12.61 -4.10 -5.65
N ILE A 198 13.58 -4.82 -5.08
CA ILE A 198 13.31 -6.02 -4.28
C ILE A 198 12.50 -5.67 -3.03
N VAL A 199 12.94 -4.65 -2.28
CA VAL A 199 12.23 -4.15 -1.10
C VAL A 199 10.87 -3.55 -1.49
N GLY A 200 10.81 -2.90 -2.65
CA GLY A 200 9.61 -2.31 -3.23
C GLY A 200 8.54 -3.35 -3.54
N TYR A 201 8.90 -4.52 -4.10
CA TYR A 201 7.95 -5.62 -4.29
C TYR A 201 7.31 -6.05 -2.97
N VAL A 202 8.13 -6.23 -1.92
CA VAL A 202 7.64 -6.62 -0.59
C VAL A 202 6.76 -5.53 0.02
N GLY A 203 7.13 -4.25 -0.19
CA GLY A 203 6.35 -3.09 0.20
C GLY A 203 5.00 -3.03 -0.50
N GLU A 204 4.98 -3.24 -1.81
CA GLU A 204 3.78 -3.21 -2.66
C GLU A 204 2.86 -4.42 -2.48
N PHE A 205 3.41 -5.58 -2.16
CA PHE A 205 2.62 -6.71 -1.71
C PHE A 205 1.94 -6.37 -0.37
N GLY A 206 2.71 -5.85 0.60
CA GLY A 206 2.19 -5.47 1.91
C GLY A 206 1.26 -4.25 1.88
N SER A 207 1.26 -3.47 0.80
CA SER A 207 0.46 -2.25 0.66
C SER A 207 -1.03 -2.56 0.42
N SER A 208 -1.36 -3.76 -0.09
CA SER A 208 -2.74 -4.19 -0.32
C SER A 208 -3.43 -4.76 0.91
N LEU A 209 -2.75 -4.84 2.06
CA LEU A 209 -3.38 -5.18 3.33
C LEU A 209 -4.55 -4.20 3.62
N PRO A 210 -5.68 -4.67 4.18
CA PRO A 210 -6.89 -3.84 4.35
C PRO A 210 -6.71 -2.57 5.21
N ASN A 211 -5.64 -2.47 5.98
CA ASN A 211 -5.34 -1.33 6.85
C ASN A 211 -4.26 -0.37 6.29
N ARG A 212 -3.78 -0.55 5.05
CA ARG A 212 -2.69 0.24 4.45
C ARG A 212 -3.15 1.22 3.38
N ILE A 213 -3.13 0.82 2.10
CA ILE A 213 -3.54 1.70 1.00
C ILE A 213 -5.07 1.67 0.80
N LEU A 214 -5.76 0.63 1.25
CA LEU A 214 -7.23 0.57 1.18
C LEU A 214 -7.92 1.83 1.76
N PRO A 215 -7.55 2.36 2.96
CA PRO A 215 -8.03 3.66 3.43
C PRO A 215 -7.91 4.78 2.39
N VAL A 216 -6.78 4.89 1.70
CA VAL A 216 -6.55 5.93 0.67
C VAL A 216 -7.44 5.71 -0.55
N GLN A 217 -7.61 4.46 -1.00
CA GLN A 217 -8.51 4.15 -2.12
C GLN A 217 -9.96 4.45 -1.78
N VAL A 218 -10.39 4.10 -0.57
CA VAL A 218 -11.73 4.46 -0.10
C VAL A 218 -11.86 5.98 -0.04
N ASN A 219 -10.85 6.69 0.48
CA ASN A 219 -10.81 8.15 0.54
C ASN A 219 -10.98 8.77 -0.86
N TYR A 220 -10.25 8.28 -1.85
CA TYR A 220 -10.39 8.70 -3.24
C TYR A 220 -11.80 8.46 -3.76
N LEU A 221 -12.32 7.23 -3.63
CA LEU A 221 -13.58 6.83 -4.23
C LEU A 221 -14.78 7.55 -3.62
N TYR A 222 -14.85 7.70 -2.29
CA TYR A 222 -16.02 8.36 -1.69
C TYR A 222 -16.07 9.86 -1.96
N GLN A 223 -14.92 10.52 -2.11
CA GLN A 223 -14.87 11.92 -2.52
C GLN A 223 -15.13 12.11 -4.02
N THR A 224 -14.61 11.24 -4.89
CA THR A 224 -14.70 11.44 -6.34
C THR A 224 -15.93 10.83 -6.98
N LEU A 225 -16.27 9.58 -6.64
CA LEU A 225 -17.41 8.86 -7.21
C LEU A 225 -18.70 9.23 -6.49
N PHE A 226 -18.67 9.21 -5.15
CA PHE A 226 -19.86 9.47 -4.33
C PHE A 226 -20.03 10.96 -3.95
N ARG A 227 -19.06 11.81 -4.29
CA ARG A 227 -19.08 13.27 -4.06
C ARG A 227 -19.32 13.66 -2.60
N VAL A 228 -18.92 12.80 -1.67
CA VAL A 228 -19.04 13.07 -0.24
C VAL A 228 -17.88 13.95 0.19
N LYS A 229 -18.18 15.12 0.76
CA LYS A 229 -17.15 16.01 1.28
C LYS A 229 -16.58 15.46 2.60
N PRO A 230 -15.24 15.44 2.76
CA PRO A 230 -14.63 15.15 4.06
C PRO A 230 -15.07 16.19 5.11
N GLN A 231 -15.03 15.80 6.37
CA GLN A 231 -15.33 16.66 7.51
C GLN A 231 -14.07 17.28 8.10
N THR A 232 -13.01 16.47 8.26
CA THR A 232 -11.77 16.89 8.94
C THR A 232 -10.54 16.70 8.08
N THR A 233 -10.56 15.76 7.13
CA THR A 233 -9.44 15.50 6.21
C THR A 233 -9.48 16.40 4.98
N LEU A 234 -8.37 16.46 4.26
CA LEU A 234 -8.26 17.25 3.04
C LEU A 234 -9.17 16.70 1.94
N SER A 235 -9.67 17.61 1.11
CA SER A 235 -10.35 17.22 -0.12
C SER A 235 -9.35 16.69 -1.16
N TRP A 236 -9.79 15.80 -2.04
CA TRP A 236 -8.92 15.24 -3.08
C TRP A 236 -8.24 16.31 -3.97
N PRO A 237 -8.91 17.41 -4.39
CA PRO A 237 -8.24 18.49 -5.11
C PRO A 237 -7.10 19.16 -4.32
N GLU A 238 -7.25 19.31 -3.00
CA GLU A 238 -6.19 19.83 -2.13
C GLU A 238 -5.02 18.85 -2.01
N ILE A 239 -5.33 17.55 -1.90
CA ILE A 239 -4.33 16.45 -1.92
C ILE A 239 -3.53 16.47 -3.22
N ASP A 240 -4.20 16.51 -4.37
CA ASP A 240 -3.55 16.58 -5.69
C ASP A 240 -2.69 17.84 -5.84
N THR A 241 -3.14 18.96 -5.27
CA THR A 241 -2.41 20.23 -5.32
C THR A 241 -1.14 20.15 -4.48
N ALA A 242 -1.24 19.66 -3.24
CA ALA A 242 -0.08 19.45 -2.36
C ALA A 242 0.93 18.47 -2.99
N ALA A 243 0.45 17.36 -3.56
CA ALA A 243 1.30 16.39 -4.25
C ALA A 243 2.04 17.01 -5.44
N LYS A 244 1.36 17.80 -6.29
CA LYS A 244 2.00 18.52 -7.41
C LYS A 244 3.05 19.53 -6.94
N THR A 245 2.76 20.29 -5.89
CA THR A 245 3.72 21.26 -5.32
C THR A 245 4.99 20.56 -4.87
N VAL A 246 4.87 19.39 -4.23
CA VAL A 246 6.02 18.59 -3.79
C VAL A 246 6.73 17.92 -4.97
N LEU A 247 6.01 17.42 -5.97
CA LEU A 247 6.60 16.77 -7.14
C LEU A 247 7.53 17.73 -7.91
N VAL A 248 7.15 19.02 -7.98
CA VAL A 248 7.93 20.06 -8.69
C VAL A 248 9.01 20.69 -7.81
N GLY A 249 8.75 20.83 -6.51
CA GLY A 249 9.61 21.62 -5.62
C GLY A 249 10.34 20.82 -4.53
N GLY A 250 10.15 19.51 -4.46
CA GLY A 250 10.76 18.60 -3.49
C GLY A 250 10.05 18.51 -2.15
N TYR A 251 10.55 17.61 -1.29
CA TYR A 251 9.98 17.37 0.05
C TYR A 251 9.97 18.62 0.93
N SER A 252 10.87 19.59 0.69
CA SER A 252 10.90 20.87 1.41
C SER A 252 9.63 21.71 1.27
N LYS A 253 8.77 21.45 0.28
CA LYS A 253 7.54 22.24 0.06
C LYS A 253 6.37 21.87 0.97
N LEU A 254 6.46 20.75 1.70
CA LEU A 254 5.42 20.33 2.63
C LEU A 254 6.04 19.98 3.97
N LYS A 255 5.59 20.64 5.05
CA LYS A 255 6.19 20.51 6.39
C LYS A 255 6.32 19.05 6.87
N SER A 256 5.32 18.21 6.62
CA SER A 256 5.35 16.79 7.00
C SER A 256 6.44 16.01 6.26
N LEU A 257 6.57 16.23 4.95
CA LEU A 257 7.60 15.60 4.12
C LEU A 257 9.00 16.18 4.36
N GLN A 258 9.11 17.47 4.66
CA GLN A 258 10.36 18.09 5.10
C GLN A 258 10.84 17.50 6.43
N THR A 259 9.91 17.28 7.38
CA THR A 259 10.23 16.64 8.66
C THR A 259 10.73 15.21 8.43
N TYR A 260 10.09 14.45 7.53
CA TYR A 260 10.55 13.13 7.10
C TYR A 260 11.93 13.20 6.43
N TYR A 261 12.14 14.11 5.49
CA TYR A 261 13.43 14.28 4.82
C TYR A 261 14.56 14.51 5.84
N ASN A 262 14.33 15.42 6.79
CA ASN A 262 15.29 15.73 7.84
C ASN A 262 15.56 14.54 8.76
N SER A 263 14.58 13.67 9.03
CA SER A 263 14.80 12.45 9.83
C SER A 263 15.69 11.44 9.11
N VAL A 264 15.63 11.38 7.78
CA VAL A 264 16.47 10.49 6.97
C VAL A 264 17.88 11.07 6.74
N THR A 265 18.01 12.39 6.56
CA THR A 265 19.31 13.04 6.29
C THR A 265 20.06 13.44 7.56
N GLY A 266 19.40 13.48 8.72
CA GLY A 266 20.00 13.90 9.99
C GLY A 266 20.01 15.42 10.20
N GLY A 267 19.12 16.15 9.52
CA GLY A 267 18.89 17.59 9.73
C GLY A 267 20.06 18.51 9.37
N LYS A 268 20.91 18.10 8.41
CA LYS A 268 22.01 18.92 7.88
C LYS A 268 21.65 19.50 6.52
#